data_AF-A0A5K1CE36-F1
#
_entry.id   AF-A0A5K1CE36-F1
#
_cell.length_a   1.000
_cell.length_b   1.000
_cell.length_c   1.000
_cell.angle_alpha   90.00
_cell.angle_beta   90.00
_cell.angle_gamma   90.00
#
_symmetry.space_group_name_H-M   'P 1'
#
loop_
_entity.id
_entity.type
_entity.pdbx_description
1 polymer ?
#
loop_
_entity_poly.entity_id
_entity_poly.type
_entity_poly.pdbx_seq_one_letter_code
_entity_poly.pdbx_strand_id
1 'polypeptide(L)' 'EAEFKEFAQRPDAYEKICSMIAPSIFGHADVKKAIACLLFGGSRK' A
#
# COMPACT_ATOMS: atom_id res chain seq x y z
N GLU A 1 -6.06 17.55 -2.37
CA GLU A 1 -6.35 17.09 -0.99
C GLU A 1 -7.61 16.21 -0.90
N ALA A 2 -8.71 16.59 -1.55
CA ALA A 2 -9.93 15.79 -1.59
C ALA A 2 -9.69 14.33 -2.03
N GLU A 3 -8.95 14.12 -3.11
CA GLU A 3 -8.62 12.77 -3.62
C GLU A 3 -7.89 11.88 -2.60
N PHE A 4 -6.98 12.45 -1.80
CA PHE A 4 -6.31 11.69 -0.74
C PHE A 4 -7.26 11.33 0.39
N LYS A 5 -8.18 12.23 0.76
CA LYS A 5 -9.21 11.97 1.77
C LYS A 5 -10.19 10.89 1.30
N GLU A 6 -10.63 10.97 0.05
CA GLU A 6 -11.49 9.96 -0.56
C GLU A 6 -10.80 8.60 -0.61
N PHE A 7 -9.52 8.55 -1.03
CA PHE A 7 -8.76 7.31 -1.05
C PHE A 7 -8.56 6.72 0.35
N ALA A 8 -8.25 7.56 1.34
CA ALA A 8 -8.06 7.14 2.73
C ALA A 8 -9.33 6.60 3.39
N GLN A 9 -10.52 7.02 2.94
CA GLN A 9 -11.81 6.52 3.42
C GLN A 9 -12.18 5.14 2.86
N ARG A 10 -11.45 4.65 1.86
CA ARG A 10 -11.75 3.36 1.25
C ARG A 10 -11.40 2.21 2.21
N PRO A 11 -12.29 1.20 2.37
CA PRO A 11 -11.99 0.04 3.18
C PRO A 11 -10.86 -0.84 2.60
N ASP A 12 -10.63 -0.77 1.28
CA ASP A 12 -9.62 -1.54 0.55
C ASP A 12 -8.34 -0.74 0.27
N ALA A 13 -8.15 0.44 0.88
CA ALA A 13 -7.02 1.34 0.57
C ALA A 13 -5.65 0.64 0.70
N TYR A 14 -5.47 -0.15 1.75
CA TYR A 14 -4.23 -0.90 2.00
C TYR A 14 -3.95 -1.93 0.90
N GLU A 15 -4.96 -2.72 0.53
CA GLU A 15 -4.84 -3.74 -0.52
C GLU A 15 -4.58 -3.08 -1.88
N LYS A 16 -5.21 -1.94 -2.12
CA LYS A 16 -5.02 -1.17 -3.35
C LYS A 16 -3.58 -0.67 -3.47
N ILE A 17 -3.01 -0.09 -2.41
CA ILE A 17 -1.59 0.29 -2.34
C ILE A 17 -0.70 -0.92 -2.63
N CYS A 18 -0.95 -2.06 -1.98
CA CYS A 18 -0.14 -3.26 -2.18
C CYS A 18 -0.22 -3.79 -3.63
N SER A 19 -1.40 -3.70 -4.27
CA SER A 19 -1.59 -4.13 -5.66
C SER A 19 -0.86 -3.26 -6.69
N MET A 20 -0.66 -1.97 -6.37
CA MET A 20 0.07 -1.01 -7.20
C MET A 20 1.59 -1.23 -7.14
N ILE A 21 2.09 -1.97 -6.15
CA ILE A 21 3.51 -2.30 -6.03
C ILE A 21 3.86 -3.45 -6.97
N ALA A 22 4.84 -3.19 -7.84
CA ALA A 22 5.34 -4.13 -8.85
C ALA A 22 4.18 -4.81 -9.62
N PRO A 23 3.36 -4.03 -10.36
CA PRO A 23 2.15 -4.56 -10.99
C PRO A 23 2.44 -5.60 -12.08
N SER A 24 3.64 -5.53 -12.68
CA SER A 24 4.12 -6.51 -13.66
C SER A 24 4.46 -7.89 -13.07
N ILE A 25 4.47 -8.03 -11.74
CA ILE A 25 4.77 -9.30 -11.05
C ILE A 25 3.45 -9.88 -10.51
N PHE A 26 3.09 -11.07 -10.96
CA PHE A 26 1.93 -11.82 -10.45
C PHE A 26 2.25 -12.55 -9.14
N GLY A 27 1.28 -12.65 -8.23
CA GLY A 27 1.43 -13.36 -6.96
C GLY A 27 2.21 -12.58 -5.89
N HIS A 28 2.79 -13.31 -4.93
CA HIS A 28 3.63 -12.79 -3.84
C HIS A 28 2.98 -11.66 -2.99
N ALA A 29 1.71 -11.82 -2.63
CA ALA A 29 0.95 -10.79 -1.91
C ALA A 29 1.64 -10.32 -0.61
N ASP A 30 2.22 -11.23 0.17
CA ASP A 30 2.88 -10.88 1.42
C ASP A 30 4.19 -10.11 1.21
N VAL A 31 4.92 -10.40 0.13
CA VAL A 31 6.11 -9.62 -0.25
C VAL A 31 5.71 -8.20 -0.63
N LYS A 32 4.65 -8.04 -1.42
CA LYS A 32 4.14 -6.71 -1.80
C LYS A 32 3.66 -5.90 -0.59
N LYS A 33 3.00 -6.55 0.36
CA LYS A 33 2.62 -5.96 1.66
C LYS A 33 3.83 -5.52 2.48
N ALA A 34 4.87 -6.34 2.56
CA ALA A 34 6.10 -5.99 3.27
C ALA A 34 6.81 -4.78 2.64
N ILE A 35 6.86 -4.72 1.31
CA ILE A 35 7.41 -3.56 0.58
C ILE A 35 6.57 -2.30 0.84
N ALA A 36 5.24 -2.42 0.87
CA ALA A 36 4.37 -1.30 1.25
C ALA A 36 4.76 -0.77 2.64
N CYS A 37 4.83 -1.64 3.66
CA CYS A 37 5.24 -1.24 5.01
C CYS A 37 6.62 -0.58 5.04
N LEU A 38 7.59 -1.10 4.28
CA LEU A 38 8.92 -0.51 4.17
C LEU A 38 8.90 0.92 3.63
N LEU A 39 8.09 1.20 2.60
CA LEU A 39 8.01 2.53 1.96
C LEU A 39 7.35 3.59 2.85
N PHE A 40 6.38 3.20 3.67
CA PHE A 40 5.74 4.10 4.64
C PHE A 40 6.58 4.27 5.92
N GLY A 41 7.59 3.43 6.11
CA GLY A 41 8.50 3.49 7.24
C GLY A 41 7.85 3.08 8.57
N GLY A 42 8.56 3.36 9.66
CA GLY A 42 8.11 3.12 11.02
C GLY A 42 8.32 4.34 11.92
N SER A 43 7.92 4.21 13.18
CA SER A 43 8.21 5.24 14.18
C SER A 43 9.71 5.28 14.50
N ARG A 44 10.30 6.48 14.43
CA ARG A 44 11.63 6.73 14.99
C ARG A 44 11.47 6.92 16.51
N LYS A 45 12.37 6.34 17.30
CA LYS A 45 12.46 6.61 18.74
C LYS A 45 12.95 8.04 18.98
#